data_AF-W4L9M6-F1
#
_entry.id   AF-W4L9M6-F1
#
_cell.length_a   1.000
_cell.length_b   1.000
_cell.length_c   1.000
_cell.angle_alpha   90.00
_cell.angle_beta   90.00
_cell.angle_gamma   90.00
#
_symmetry.space_group_name_H-M   'P 1'
#
loop_
_entity.id
_entity.type
_entity.pdbx_description
1 polymer ?
#
loop_
_entity_poly.entity_id
_entity_poly.type
_entity_poly.pdbx_seq_one_letter_code
_entity_poly.pdbx_strand_id
1 'polypeptide(L)' 'MSTDMDALRLAQAAHVKHLVLFHHEPNRSDDELDGIVTLGNAWSAKQGCRFTCSAAAEGARIHL' A
#
# COMPACT_ATOMS: atom_id res chain seq x y z
N MET A 1 -2.24 -14.25 5.89
CA MET A 1 -3.07 -13.61 4.85
C MET A 1 -3.87 -12.47 5.46
N SER A 2 -3.29 -11.27 5.52
CA SER A 2 -4.09 -10.05 5.47
C SER A 2 -4.09 -9.66 3.99
N THR A 3 -5.24 -9.72 3.34
CA THR A 3 -5.35 -9.41 1.92
C THR A 3 -5.07 -7.91 1.76
N ASP A 4 -4.06 -7.53 0.97
CA ASP A 4 -3.64 -6.13 0.75
C ASP A 4 -4.83 -5.20 0.40
N MET A 5 -5.88 -5.77 -0.20
CA MET A 5 -7.16 -5.13 -0.49
C MET A 5 -7.94 -4.64 0.74
N ASP A 6 -7.87 -5.33 1.88
CA ASP A 6 -8.55 -4.91 3.10
C ASP A 6 -7.86 -3.71 3.73
N ALA A 7 -6.53 -3.63 3.63
CA ALA A 7 -5.77 -2.45 4.01
C ALA A 7 -6.11 -1.24 3.13
N LEU A 8 -6.27 -1.43 1.81
CA LEU A 8 -6.70 -0.38 0.88
C LEU A 8 -8.11 0.14 1.19
N ARG A 9 -9.06 -0.76 1.47
CA ARG A 9 -10.42 -0.40 1.87
C ARG A 9 -10.44 0.38 3.19
N LEU A 10 -9.64 -0.05 4.16
CA LEU A 10 -9.53 0.64 5.44
C LEU A 10 -8.92 2.04 5.27
N ALA A 11 -7.86 2.16 4.46
CA ALA A 11 -7.23 3.45 4.15
C ALA A 11 -8.21 4.42 3.47
N GLN A 12 -9.02 3.91 2.52
CA GLN A 12 -10.12 4.68 1.92
C GLN A 12 -11.12 5.14 2.97
N ALA A 13 -11.65 4.22 3.80
CA ALA A 13 -12.66 4.53 4.81
C ALA A 13 -12.16 5.55 5.85
N ALA A 14 -10.87 5.49 6.18
CA ALA A 14 -10.22 6.41 7.11
C ALA A 14 -9.78 7.74 6.45
N HIS A 15 -9.97 7.92 5.14
CA HIS A 15 -9.53 9.10 4.38
C HIS A 15 -8.07 9.49 4.62
N VAL A 16 -7.17 8.50 4.76
CA VAL A 16 -5.75 8.78 4.96
C VAL A 16 -5.15 9.43 3.72
N LYS A 17 -4.01 10.10 3.87
CA LYS A 17 -3.26 10.67 2.73
C LYS A 17 -2.23 9.68 2.17
N HIS A 18 -1.73 8.78 3.00
CA HIS A 18 -0.67 7.84 2.65
C HIS A 18 -0.87 6.53 3.41
N LEU A 19 -0.92 5.41 2.68
CA LEU A 19 -0.90 4.05 3.20
C LEU A 19 0.49 3.46 2.98
N VAL A 20 1.11 2.98 4.06
CA VAL A 20 2.37 2.23 4.00
C VAL A 20 2.11 0.78 4.39
N LEU A 21 2.34 -0.13 3.45
CA LEU A 21 2.22 -1.56 3.68
C LEU A 21 3.51 -2.08 4.33
N PHE A 22 3.37 -2.86 5.41
CA PHE A 22 4.47 -3.48 6.13
C PHE A 22 4.14 -4.96 6.43
N HIS A 23 5.16 -5.76 6.76
CA HIS A 23 5.04 -7.21 7.00
C HIS A 23 4.68 -8.03 5.75
N HIS A 24 5.46 -7.82 4.70
CA HIS A 24 5.40 -8.64 3.50
C HIS A 24 5.75 -10.11 3.81
N GLU A 25 5.05 -11.06 3.20
CA GLU A 25 5.45 -12.47 3.23
C GLU A 25 6.93 -12.56 2.78
N PRO A 26 7.82 -13.20 3.55
CA PRO A 26 9.26 -13.18 3.27
C PRO A 26 9.65 -13.87 1.95
N ASN A 27 8.71 -14.59 1.32
CA ASN A 27 8.88 -15.20 0.01
C ASN A 27 8.50 -14.27 -1.16
N ARG A 28 7.95 -13.07 -0.89
CA ARG A 28 7.67 -12.10 -1.95
C ARG A 28 8.97 -11.40 -2.34
N SER A 29 9.26 -11.43 -3.62
CA SER A 29 10.31 -10.63 -4.25
C SER A 29 9.94 -9.15 -4.25
N ASP A 30 10.95 -8.29 -4.37
CA ASP A 30 10.76 -6.83 -4.49
C ASP A 30 9.81 -6.48 -5.65
N ASP A 31 9.91 -7.19 -6.78
CA ASP A 31 9.04 -7.02 -7.96
C ASP A 31 7.56 -7.29 -7.63
N GLU A 32 7.28 -8.29 -6.79
CA GLU A 32 5.91 -8.59 -6.36
C GLU A 32 5.35 -7.51 -5.43
N LEU A 33 6.21 -6.88 -4.61
CA LEU A 33 5.83 -5.75 -3.76
C LEU A 33 5.53 -4.50 -4.58
N ASP A 34 6.35 -4.21 -5.58
CA ASP A 34 6.12 -3.12 -6.52
C ASP A 34 4.82 -3.32 -7.31
N GLY A 35 4.50 -4.57 -7.66
CA GLY A 35 3.21 -4.93 -8.25
C GLY A 35 2.02 -4.60 -7.34
N ILE A 36 2.11 -4.91 -6.05
CA ILE A 36 1.06 -4.61 -5.06
C ILE A 36 0.89 -3.10 -4.88
N VAL A 37 2.00 -2.35 -4.79
CA VAL A 37 1.97 -0.88 -4.69
C VAL A 37 1.32 -0.27 -5.93
N THR A 38 1.68 -0.76 -7.12
CA THR A 38 1.11 -0.30 -8.39
C THR A 38 -0.39 -0.57 -8.45
N LEU A 39 -0.83 -1.77 -8.08
CA LEU A 39 -2.25 -2.14 -8.01
C LEU A 39 -3.01 -1.27 -7.00
N GLY A 40 -2.42 -1.01 -5.83
CA GLY A 40 -3.03 -0.17 -4.79
C GLY A 40 -3.23 1.28 -5.24
N ASN A 41 -2.21 1.87 -5.89
CA ASN A 41 -2.33 3.22 -6.44
C ASN A 41 -3.34 3.30 -7.59
N ALA A 42 -3.35 2.31 -8.49
CA ALA A 42 -4.35 2.22 -9.56
C ALA A 42 -5.78 2.07 -9.01
N TRP A 43 -5.96 1.27 -7.96
CA TRP A 43 -7.23 1.11 -7.28
C TRP A 43 -7.69 2.42 -6.62
N SER A 44 -6.79 3.11 -5.91
CA SER A 44 -7.06 4.43 -5.29
C SER A 44 -7.54 5.44 -6.33
N ALA A 45 -6.84 5.55 -7.46
CA ALA A 45 -7.22 6.43 -8.57
C ALA A 45 -8.59 6.09 -9.16
N LYS A 46 -8.88 4.79 -9.36
CA LYS A 46 -10.17 4.32 -9.90
C LYS A 46 -11.35 4.61 -8.95
N GLN A 47 -11.10 4.58 -7.64
CA GLN A 47 -12.11 4.85 -6.61
C GLN A 47 -12.26 6.34 -6.27
N GLY A 48 -11.54 7.24 -6.97
CA GLY A 48 -11.55 8.68 -6.69
C GLY A 48 -10.89 9.05 -5.35
N CYS A 49 -10.11 8.14 -4.78
CA CYS A 49 -9.39 8.35 -3.53
C CYS A 49 -8.10 9.13 -3.78
N ARG A 50 -7.70 9.97 -2.82
CA ARG A 50 -6.49 10.81 -2.91
C ARG A 50 -5.31 10.27 -2.12
N PHE A 51 -5.39 9.03 -1.65
CA PHE A 51 -4.29 8.43 -0.89
C PHE A 51 -3.27 7.78 -1.82
N THR A 52 -2.01 7.89 -1.44
CA THR A 52 -0.89 7.19 -2.06
C THR A 52 -0.61 5.90 -1.32
N CYS A 53 -0.11 4.88 -2.02
CA CYS A 53 0.32 3.60 -1.44
C CYS A 53 1.82 3.42 -1.66
N SER A 54 2.54 2.93 -0.64
CA SER A 54 3.94 2.50 -0.75
C SER A 54 4.23 1.28 0.12
N ALA A 55 5.26 0.52 -0.23
CA ALA A 55 5.79 -0.56 0.61
C ALA A 55 6.89 -0.03 1.55
N ALA A 56 6.92 -0.52 2.79
CA ALA A 56 8.00 -0.23 3.71
C ALA A 56 9.23 -1.10 3.36
N ALA A 57 10.39 -0.46 3.22
CA ALA A 57 11.69 -1.13 3.09
C ALA A 57 12.51 -0.94 4.38
N GLU A 58 13.44 -1.86 4.64
CA GLU A 58 14.36 -1.72 5.77
C GLU A 58 15.15 -0.39 5.67
N GLY A 59 15.19 0.36 6.77
CA GLY A 59 15.84 1.67 6.81
C GLY A 59 15.04 2.81 6.16
N ALA A 60 13.85 2.55 5.61
CA ALA A 60 12.99 3.59 5.05
C ALA A 60 12.55 4.60 6.12
N ARG A 61 12.54 5.88 5.75
CA ARG A 61 12.08 6.99 6.60
C ARG A 61 10.87 7.65 5.95
N ILE A 62 9.78 7.71 6.71
CA ILE A 62 8.56 8.41 6.30
C ILE A 62 8.60 9.79 6.93
N HIS A 63 8.54 10.82 6.09
CA HIS A 63 8.41 12.21 6.51
C HIS A 63 6.95 12.62 6.33
N LEU A 64 6.31 13.12 7.39
CA LEU A 64 4.90 13.50 7.43
C LEU A 64 4.69 14.99 7.15
#